data_AF-A0A0P9MHD2-F1
#
_entry.id   AF-A0A0P9MHD2-F1
#
_cell.length_a   1.000
_cell.length_b   1.000
_cell.length_c   1.000
_cell.angle_alpha   90.00
_cell.angle_beta   90.00
_cell.angle_gamma   90.00
#
_symmetry.space_group_name_H-M   'P 1'
#
loop_
_entity.id
_entity.type
_entity.pdbx_description
1 polymer ?
#
loop_
_entity_poly.entity_id
_entity_poly.type
_entity_poly.pdbx_seq_one_letter_code
_entity_poly.pdbx_strand_id
1 'polypeptide(L)'
;MSYRALRAGISPGFFLASLVITPNLPCSGLRPETPAAVRPLESEFVMVNGRSGSDTRKRTVVVHTRCLPEEADALKAKAEDAGISLSMFIRCAGLSRRIRNQSDRILCADIKTFAAQLRSLGGLQKELFNSSRGAYSQQTSELLVAFKNAVDEAARALKRIAPDVEEADSDDR
;
A
#
# COMPACT_ATOMS: atom_id res chain seq x y z
N MET A 1 19.62 -69.16 7.45
CA MET A 1 20.75 -69.64 6.63
C MET A 1 21.70 -68.46 6.44
N SER A 2 22.74 -68.32 7.28
CA SER A 2 24.13 -68.80 7.06
C SER A 2 24.81 -68.07 5.89
N TYR A 3 25.93 -67.33 5.97
CA TYR A 3 27.21 -67.49 6.69
C TYR A 3 27.90 -66.10 6.86
N ARG A 4 28.55 -65.74 7.99
CA ARG A 4 29.97 -65.96 8.38
C ARG A 4 30.96 -65.17 7.48
N ALA A 5 31.34 -63.94 7.86
CA ALA A 5 32.50 -63.55 8.68
C ALA A 5 33.88 -63.69 8.02
N LEU A 6 34.62 -62.58 7.92
CA LEU A 6 36.10 -62.55 7.98
C LEU A 6 36.55 -61.26 8.68
N ARG A 7 37.60 -61.41 9.48
CA ARG A 7 38.00 -60.64 10.65
C ARG A 7 39.51 -60.37 10.53
N ALA A 8 39.94 -59.13 10.67
CA ALA A 8 41.26 -58.70 11.15
C ALA A 8 41.21 -57.15 11.19
N GLY A 9 41.41 -56.41 12.28
CA GLY A 9 42.22 -56.66 13.47
C GLY A 9 43.53 -55.89 13.33
N ILE A 10 43.65 -54.74 14.02
CA ILE A 10 44.80 -54.25 14.82
C ILE A 10 44.54 -52.78 15.22
N SER A 11 44.70 -52.54 16.52
CA SER A 11 44.42 -51.38 17.38
C SER A 11 45.59 -50.38 17.46
N PRO A 12 45.75 -49.54 18.52
CA PRO A 12 45.00 -48.35 18.94
C PRO A 12 45.94 -47.12 19.12
N GLY A 13 45.40 -45.92 19.33
CA GLY A 13 46.20 -44.78 19.81
C GLY A 13 45.44 -43.46 19.85
N PHE A 14 44.91 -43.10 21.02
CA PHE A 14 45.35 -41.91 21.78
C PHE A 14 45.24 -40.58 21.02
N PHE A 15 44.23 -39.76 21.33
CA PHE A 15 44.42 -38.66 22.29
C PHE A 15 43.09 -37.93 22.57
N LEU A 16 42.89 -37.65 23.85
CA LEU A 16 41.84 -36.78 24.39
C LEU A 16 41.94 -35.36 23.81
N ALA A 17 40.81 -34.67 23.68
CA ALA A 17 40.63 -33.40 24.38
C ALA A 17 39.18 -32.92 24.37
N SER A 18 38.80 -32.38 25.52
CA SER A 18 37.48 -32.04 26.02
C SER A 18 36.70 -30.96 25.26
N LEU A 19 35.39 -31.06 25.48
CA LEU A 19 34.32 -30.16 25.11
C LEU A 19 34.20 -28.97 26.10
N VAL A 20 33.71 -27.84 25.56
CA VAL A 20 33.03 -26.68 26.21
C VAL A 20 33.90 -25.65 26.95
N ILE A 21 33.79 -24.39 26.50
CA ILE A 21 33.26 -23.20 27.24
C ILE A 21 33.17 -22.01 26.24
N THR A 22 31.94 -21.54 25.99
CA THR A 22 31.59 -20.18 25.47
C THR A 22 31.64 -19.15 26.62
N PRO A 23 31.65 -17.79 26.47
CA PRO A 23 30.98 -16.96 25.43
C PRO A 23 31.62 -15.56 25.07
N ASN A 24 30.94 -14.83 24.16
CA ASN A 24 30.83 -13.35 24.01
C ASN A 24 31.94 -12.47 23.34
N LEU A 25 31.58 -11.92 22.14
CA LEU A 25 31.74 -10.57 21.51
C LEU A 25 33.00 -9.66 21.78
N PRO A 26 33.34 -8.62 20.96
CA PRO A 26 32.77 -8.12 19.69
C PRO A 26 33.82 -7.71 18.60
N CYS A 27 33.29 -7.13 17.50
CA CYS A 27 33.90 -6.11 16.62
C CYS A 27 34.67 -6.50 15.34
N SER A 28 34.12 -5.92 14.25
CA SER A 28 34.76 -5.39 13.03
C SER A 28 35.45 -6.36 12.07
N GLY A 29 34.65 -6.91 11.16
CA GLY A 29 35.12 -7.39 9.86
C GLY A 29 34.69 -6.44 8.74
N LEU A 30 35.66 -5.74 8.12
CA LEU A 30 35.51 -5.10 6.82
C LEU A 30 34.98 -6.10 5.80
N ARG A 31 34.01 -5.68 4.96
CA ARG A 31 33.65 -6.41 3.73
C ARG A 31 34.26 -5.68 2.52
N PRO A 32 34.69 -6.42 1.49
CA PRO A 32 35.21 -5.85 0.23
C PRO A 32 34.08 -5.29 -0.64
N GLU A 33 34.41 -4.19 -1.33
CA GLU A 33 33.59 -3.44 -2.27
C GLU A 33 32.98 -4.34 -3.37
N THR A 34 31.67 -4.23 -3.57
CA THR A 34 30.93 -4.83 -4.70
C THR A 34 30.48 -3.73 -5.66
N PRO A 35 30.56 -3.92 -6.98
CA PRO A 35 30.43 -2.83 -7.95
C PRO A 35 28.99 -2.32 -8.12
N ALA A 36 28.91 -0.99 -8.25
CA ALA A 36 27.79 -0.11 -8.56
C ALA A 36 26.51 -0.79 -9.11
N ALA A 37 25.50 -0.91 -8.24
CA ALA A 37 24.12 -1.06 -8.67
C ALA A 37 23.59 0.31 -9.16
N VAL A 38 23.06 0.31 -10.38
CA VAL A 38 22.39 1.41 -11.07
C VAL A 38 21.24 1.92 -10.20
N ARG A 39 21.21 3.23 -9.91
CA ARG A 39 20.11 3.87 -9.16
C ARG A 39 18.85 3.91 -10.04
N PRO A 40 17.69 3.44 -9.58
CA PRO A 40 16.42 3.77 -10.23
C PRO A 40 16.14 5.26 -10.05
N LEU A 41 15.65 5.90 -11.11
CA LEU A 41 15.26 7.30 -11.18
C LEU A 41 14.20 7.61 -10.10
N GLU A 42 14.51 8.56 -9.24
CA GLU A 42 13.58 9.06 -8.22
C GLU A 42 12.37 9.69 -8.90
N SER A 43 11.19 9.08 -8.67
CA SER A 43 9.92 9.78 -8.83
C SER A 43 9.90 10.92 -7.83
N GLU A 44 9.85 12.16 -8.31
CA GLU A 44 9.69 13.37 -7.50
C GLU A 44 8.49 13.23 -6.57
N PHE A 45 8.76 12.90 -5.31
CA PHE A 45 7.78 12.88 -4.25
C PHE A 45 7.53 14.34 -3.84
N VAL A 46 6.48 14.95 -4.40
CA VAL A 46 6.06 16.31 -4.08
C VAL A 46 5.76 16.40 -2.59
N MET A 47 6.67 17.01 -1.82
CA MET A 47 6.46 17.30 -0.41
C MET A 47 5.46 18.44 -0.26
N VAL A 48 4.24 18.13 0.16
CA VAL A 48 3.30 19.12 0.71
C VAL A 48 3.73 19.42 2.15
N ASN A 49 4.48 20.51 2.35
CA ASN A 49 4.81 21.02 3.68
C ASN A 49 3.62 21.75 4.31
N GLY A 50 2.69 21.00 4.89
CA GLY A 50 1.76 21.51 5.90
C GLY A 50 2.34 21.25 7.30
N ARG A 51 2.56 22.31 8.10
CA ARG A 51 2.89 22.18 9.53
C ARG A 51 1.81 21.34 10.21
N SER A 52 2.12 20.11 10.60
CA SER A 52 1.21 19.25 11.35
C SER A 52 1.03 19.85 12.75
N GLY A 53 -0.11 20.49 13.00
CA GLY A 53 -0.53 20.78 14.37
C GLY A 53 -0.52 19.47 15.15
N SER A 54 0.20 19.43 16.28
CA SER A 54 0.34 18.26 17.15
C SER A 54 -0.96 17.87 17.87
N ASP A 55 -2.09 18.46 17.49
CA ASP A 55 -3.42 18.29 18.07
C ASP A 55 -4.45 17.93 16.98
N THR A 56 -4.20 16.87 16.22
CA THR A 56 -5.19 16.39 15.24
C THR A 56 -5.19 14.86 15.15
N ARG A 57 -5.07 14.18 16.28
CA ARG A 57 -5.33 12.74 16.35
C ARG A 57 -6.78 12.52 16.77
N LYS A 58 -7.72 12.50 15.81
CA LYS A 58 -9.15 12.25 16.06
C LYS A 58 -9.45 10.90 16.73
N ARG A 59 -8.55 9.91 16.59
CA ARG A 59 -8.70 8.56 17.13
C ARG A 59 -7.76 8.34 18.31
N THR A 60 -8.29 8.46 19.53
CA THR A 60 -7.53 8.40 20.79
C THR A 60 -7.73 7.11 21.58
N VAL A 61 -8.87 6.43 21.43
CA VAL A 61 -9.19 5.20 22.16
C VAL A 61 -8.50 3.99 21.53
N VAL A 62 -7.83 3.20 22.37
CA VAL A 62 -7.16 1.95 21.97
C VAL A 62 -8.03 0.76 22.37
N VAL A 63 -8.25 -0.17 21.43
CA VAL A 63 -8.96 -1.43 21.67
C VAL A 63 -7.96 -2.56 21.57
N HIS A 64 -7.84 -3.36 22.62
CA HIS A 64 -6.97 -4.54 22.66
C HIS A 64 -7.81 -5.81 22.49
N THR A 65 -7.40 -6.67 21.55
CA THR A 65 -8.04 -7.96 21.31
C THR A 65 -6.99 -9.05 21.46
N ARG A 66 -7.32 -10.10 22.22
CA ARG A 66 -6.49 -11.31 22.28
C ARG A 66 -6.87 -12.20 21.12
N CYS A 67 -5.88 -12.67 20.35
CA CYS A 67 -6.08 -13.57 19.22
C CYS A 67 -5.14 -14.77 19.37
N LEU A 68 -5.55 -15.91 18.80
CA LEU A 68 -4.66 -17.02 18.53
C LEU A 68 -3.63 -16.63 17.44
N PRO A 69 -2.47 -17.30 17.35
CA PRO A 69 -1.48 -16.99 16.33
C PRO A 69 -2.03 -17.20 14.90
N GLU A 70 -2.80 -18.28 14.70
CA GLU A 70 -3.41 -18.59 13.40
C GLU A 70 -4.43 -17.52 12.96
N GLU A 71 -5.22 -17.02 13.90
CA GLU A 71 -6.18 -15.94 13.65
C GLU A 71 -5.47 -14.63 13.30
N ALA A 72 -4.39 -14.31 14.02
CA ALA A 72 -3.62 -13.10 13.77
C ALA A 72 -3.01 -13.10 12.36
N ASP A 73 -2.51 -14.25 11.90
CA ASP A 73 -1.92 -14.38 10.56
C ASP A 73 -2.99 -14.35 9.47
N ALA A 74 -4.15 -14.98 9.69
CA ALA A 74 -5.29 -14.87 8.77
C ALA A 74 -5.81 -13.43 8.65
N LEU A 75 -5.82 -12.65 9.74
CA LEU A 75 -6.22 -11.24 9.70
C LEU A 75 -5.19 -10.38 8.97
N LYS A 76 -3.89 -10.65 9.11
CA LYS A 76 -2.84 -9.95 8.37
C LYS A 76 -2.95 -10.21 6.87
N ALA A 77 -3.11 -11.47 6.46
CA ALA A 77 -3.27 -11.83 5.05
C ALA A 77 -4.46 -11.10 4.41
N LYS A 78 -5.63 -11.10 5.07
CA LYS A 78 -6.82 -10.38 4.58
C LYS A 78 -6.61 -8.86 4.52
N ALA A 79 -5.83 -8.30 5.45
CA ALA A 79 -5.51 -6.87 5.44
C ALA A 79 -4.55 -6.53 4.28
N GLU A 80 -3.58 -7.40 4.00
CA GLU A 80 -2.66 -7.31 2.87
C GLU A 80 -3.41 -7.39 1.52
N ASP A 81 -4.32 -8.34 1.36
CA ASP A 81 -5.17 -8.48 0.16
C ASP A 81 -6.01 -7.22 -0.11
N ALA A 82 -6.46 -6.56 0.96
CA ALA A 82 -7.20 -5.30 0.90
C ALA A 82 -6.28 -4.05 0.77
N GLY A 83 -4.96 -4.21 0.91
CA GLY A 83 -3.98 -3.13 0.89
C GLY A 83 -4.18 -2.10 1.99
N ILE A 84 -4.70 -2.50 3.16
CA ILE A 84 -4.93 -1.64 4.33
C ILE A 84 -4.18 -2.15 5.55
N SER A 85 -3.97 -1.28 6.54
CA SER A 85 -3.39 -1.71 7.81
C SER A 85 -4.35 -2.62 8.57
N LEU A 86 -3.79 -3.55 9.36
CA LEU A 86 -4.55 -4.49 10.18
C LEU A 86 -5.57 -3.78 11.10
N SER A 87 -5.17 -2.66 11.71
CA SER A 87 -6.05 -1.89 12.61
C SER A 87 -7.22 -1.24 11.87
N MET A 88 -7.02 -0.82 10.61
CA MET A 88 -8.10 -0.31 9.78
C MET A 88 -9.01 -1.43 9.31
N PHE A 89 -8.44 -2.58 8.92
CA PHE A 89 -9.21 -3.77 8.53
C PHE A 89 -10.16 -4.22 9.64
N ILE A 90 -9.66 -4.36 10.87
CA ILE A 90 -10.47 -4.77 12.03
C ILE A 90 -11.59 -3.74 12.30
N ARG A 91 -11.29 -2.44 12.18
CA ARG A 91 -12.30 -1.39 12.35
C ARG A 91 -13.39 -1.47 11.26
N CYS A 92 -13.00 -1.64 10.01
CA CYS A 92 -13.95 -1.79 8.91
C CYS A 92 -14.84 -3.03 9.11
N ALA A 93 -14.24 -4.16 9.46
CA ALA A 93 -14.94 -5.40 9.73
C ALA A 93 -15.93 -5.25 10.91
N GLY A 94 -15.49 -4.64 12.02
CA GLY A 94 -16.32 -4.45 13.21
C GLY A 94 -17.46 -3.45 13.03
N LEU A 95 -17.28 -2.44 12.17
CA LEU A 95 -18.32 -1.44 11.84
C LEU A 95 -19.15 -1.83 10.62
N SER A 96 -19.03 -3.06 10.12
CA SER A 96 -19.72 -3.54 8.89
C SER A 96 -19.50 -2.63 7.66
N ARG A 97 -18.35 -1.94 7.60
CA ARG A 97 -17.95 -1.14 6.44
C ARG A 97 -17.42 -2.07 5.35
N ARG A 98 -17.69 -1.74 4.08
CA ARG A 98 -17.22 -2.55 2.94
C ARG A 98 -15.69 -2.54 2.87
N ILE A 99 -15.08 -3.72 2.95
CA ILE A 99 -13.65 -3.91 2.73
C ILE A 99 -13.46 -4.18 1.23
N ARG A 100 -12.68 -3.32 0.57
CA ARG A 100 -12.37 -3.44 -0.86
C ARG A 100 -11.03 -4.11 -1.04
N ASN A 101 -10.92 -4.90 -2.10
CA ASN A 101 -9.62 -5.40 -2.56
C ASN A 101 -8.74 -4.24 -2.99
N GLN A 102 -7.41 -4.44 -2.96
CA GLN A 102 -6.46 -3.41 -3.36
C GLN A 102 -6.72 -2.88 -4.78
N SER A 103 -7.05 -3.75 -5.72
CA SER A 103 -7.39 -3.40 -7.11
C SER A 103 -8.56 -2.41 -7.20
N ASP A 104 -9.63 -2.65 -6.46
CA ASP A 104 -10.85 -1.84 -6.52
C ASP A 104 -10.59 -0.44 -5.96
N ARG A 105 -9.71 -0.33 -4.96
CA ARG A 105 -9.31 0.96 -4.39
C ARG A 105 -8.48 1.77 -5.38
N ILE A 106 -7.54 1.13 -6.08
CA ILE A 106 -6.75 1.76 -7.14
C ILE A 106 -7.69 2.25 -8.24
N LEU A 107 -8.58 1.40 -8.74
CA LEU A 107 -9.57 1.78 -9.76
C LEU A 107 -10.45 2.95 -9.32
N CYS A 108 -10.95 2.95 -8.08
CA CYS A 108 -11.72 4.09 -7.56
C CYS A 108 -10.89 5.37 -7.48
N ALA A 109 -9.61 5.27 -7.07
CA ALA A 109 -8.71 6.40 -7.03
C ALA A 109 -8.43 6.95 -8.43
N ASP A 110 -8.19 6.09 -9.41
CA ASP A 110 -7.93 6.45 -10.81
C ASP A 110 -9.14 7.13 -11.46
N ILE A 111 -10.35 6.64 -11.20
CA ILE A 111 -11.57 7.30 -11.71
C ILE A 111 -11.75 8.67 -11.05
N LYS A 112 -11.47 8.80 -9.74
CA LYS A 112 -11.52 10.10 -9.03
C LYS A 112 -10.51 11.10 -9.61
N THR A 113 -9.27 10.68 -9.85
CA THR A 113 -8.22 11.54 -10.42
C THR A 113 -8.55 11.93 -11.87
N PHE A 114 -9.02 10.99 -12.67
CA PHE A 114 -9.49 11.26 -14.04
C PHE A 114 -10.64 12.28 -14.05
N ALA A 115 -11.64 12.15 -13.18
CA ALA A 115 -12.73 13.11 -13.07
C ALA A 115 -12.25 14.51 -12.64
N ALA A 116 -11.23 14.59 -11.79
CA ALA A 116 -10.61 15.86 -11.40
C ALA A 116 -9.86 16.51 -12.57
N GLN A 117 -9.14 15.73 -13.37
CA GLN A 117 -8.47 16.20 -14.59
C GLN A 117 -9.48 16.75 -15.61
N LEU A 118 -10.59 16.03 -15.85
CA LEU A 118 -11.67 16.52 -16.72
C LEU A 118 -12.26 17.84 -16.24
N ARG A 119 -12.44 18.02 -14.93
CA ARG A 119 -12.91 19.28 -14.34
C ARG A 119 -11.89 20.41 -14.54
N SER A 120 -10.61 20.10 -14.41
CA SER A 120 -9.51 21.05 -14.69
C SER A 120 -9.51 21.49 -16.16
N LEU A 121 -9.65 20.54 -17.10
CA LEU A 121 -9.75 20.82 -18.53
C LEU A 121 -10.98 21.67 -18.88
N GLY A 122 -12.13 21.40 -18.25
CA GLY A 122 -13.32 22.24 -18.40
C GLY A 122 -13.12 23.69 -17.91
N GLY A 123 -12.31 23.87 -16.87
CA GLY A 123 -11.89 25.20 -16.39
C GLY A 123 -11.05 25.96 -17.41
N LEU A 124 -10.02 25.30 -17.96
CA LEU A 124 -9.16 25.87 -19.01
C LEU A 124 -9.96 26.24 -20.26
N GLN A 125 -10.90 25.38 -20.68
CA GLN A 125 -11.79 25.65 -21.81
C GLN A 125 -12.64 26.90 -21.58
N LYS A 126 -13.15 27.10 -20.36
CA LYS A 126 -13.92 28.29 -19.99
C LYS A 126 -13.07 29.56 -20.05
N GLU A 127 -11.82 29.49 -19.60
CA GLU A 127 -10.88 30.61 -19.72
C GLU A 127 -10.58 30.95 -21.18
N LEU A 128 -10.40 29.94 -22.04
CA LEU A 128 -10.17 30.09 -23.48
C LEU A 128 -11.38 30.75 -24.19
N PHE A 129 -12.60 30.38 -23.81
CA PHE A 129 -13.82 31.02 -24.30
C PHE A 129 -13.89 32.50 -23.90
N ASN A 130 -13.55 32.82 -22.65
CA ASN A 130 -13.57 34.19 -22.15
C ASN A 130 -12.49 35.06 -22.82
N SER A 131 -11.28 34.53 -22.99
CA SER A 131 -10.15 35.26 -23.60
C SER A 131 -10.38 35.54 -25.08
N SER A 132 -11.05 34.62 -25.79
CA SER A 132 -11.41 34.76 -27.20
C SER A 132 -12.65 35.64 -27.45
N ARG A 133 -13.26 36.20 -26.39
CA ARG A 133 -14.50 37.02 -26.44
C ARG A 133 -15.65 36.32 -27.19
N GLY A 134 -15.74 35.01 -27.05
CA GLY A 134 -16.79 34.21 -27.70
C GLY A 134 -16.50 33.83 -29.15
N ALA A 135 -15.26 33.98 -29.64
CA ALA A 135 -14.87 33.28 -30.87
C ALA A 135 -15.04 31.77 -30.66
N TYR A 136 -15.54 31.06 -31.67
CA TYR A 136 -15.78 29.61 -31.61
C TYR A 136 -16.80 29.19 -30.54
N SER A 137 -17.80 30.04 -30.25
CA SER A 137 -18.79 29.84 -29.19
C SER A 137 -19.56 28.52 -29.27
N GLN A 138 -19.92 28.09 -30.49
CA GLN A 138 -20.59 26.80 -30.69
C GLN A 138 -19.66 25.63 -30.32
N GLN A 139 -18.46 25.57 -30.91
CA GLN A 139 -17.51 24.46 -30.65
C GLN A 139 -17.09 24.41 -29.17
N THR A 140 -16.84 25.56 -28.56
CA THR A 140 -16.47 25.63 -27.14
C THR A 140 -17.60 25.18 -26.21
N SER A 141 -18.85 25.48 -26.56
CA SER A 141 -20.02 25.02 -25.80
C SER A 141 -20.24 23.51 -25.92
N GLU A 142 -20.07 22.93 -27.11
CA GLU A 142 -20.19 21.49 -27.35
C GLU A 142 -19.13 20.71 -26.55
N LEU A 143 -17.89 21.18 -26.54
CA LEU A 143 -16.81 20.57 -25.76
C LEU A 143 -17.08 20.64 -24.25
N LEU A 144 -17.61 21.76 -23.76
CA LEU A 144 -17.93 21.91 -22.34
C LEU A 144 -19.04 20.95 -21.91
N VAL A 145 -20.07 20.77 -22.76
CA VAL A 145 -21.13 19.77 -22.53
C VAL A 145 -20.55 18.35 -22.53
N ALA A 146 -19.64 18.04 -23.47
CA ALA A 146 -18.97 16.73 -23.53
C ALA A 146 -18.16 16.44 -22.26
N PHE A 147 -17.38 17.40 -21.76
CA PHE A 147 -16.63 17.23 -20.50
C PHE A 147 -17.56 17.04 -19.29
N LYS A 148 -18.64 17.83 -19.21
CA LYS A 148 -19.63 17.67 -18.14
C LYS A 148 -20.24 16.27 -18.14
N ASN A 149 -20.66 15.79 -19.31
CA ASN A 149 -21.23 14.45 -19.45
C ASN A 149 -20.23 13.35 -19.06
N ALA A 150 -18.96 13.50 -19.42
CA ALA A 150 -17.91 12.56 -19.05
C ALA A 150 -17.67 12.52 -17.53
N VAL A 151 -17.66 13.68 -16.87
CA VAL A 151 -17.56 13.78 -15.40
C VAL A 151 -18.77 13.15 -14.72
N ASP A 152 -19.98 13.42 -15.24
CA ASP A 152 -21.22 12.87 -14.69
C ASP A 152 -21.27 11.34 -14.82
N GLU A 153 -20.80 10.76 -15.94
CA GLU A 153 -20.72 9.31 -16.08
C GLU A 153 -19.64 8.70 -15.20
N ALA A 154 -18.47 9.34 -15.05
CA ALA A 154 -17.45 8.91 -14.09
C ALA A 154 -17.99 8.89 -12.65
N ALA A 155 -18.78 9.91 -12.27
CA ALA A 155 -19.43 9.98 -10.96
C ALA A 155 -20.48 8.85 -10.78
N ARG A 156 -21.26 8.54 -11.82
CA ARG A 156 -22.21 7.41 -11.80
C ARG A 156 -21.50 6.07 -11.68
N ALA A 157 -20.41 5.87 -12.42
CA ALA A 157 -19.57 4.67 -12.33
C ALA A 157 -19.01 4.50 -10.91
N LEU A 158 -18.48 5.57 -10.32
CA LEU A 158 -18.03 5.56 -8.92
C LEU A 158 -19.15 5.17 -7.96
N LYS A 159 -20.36 5.73 -8.12
CA LYS A 159 -21.51 5.40 -7.26
C LYS A 159 -21.93 3.92 -7.38
N ARG A 160 -21.78 3.30 -8.56
CA ARG A 160 -22.07 1.87 -8.77
C ARG A 160 -21.02 0.98 -8.09
N ILE A 161 -19.74 1.30 -8.25
CA ILE A 161 -18.63 0.51 -7.68
C ILE A 161 -18.54 0.71 -6.17
N ALA A 162 -18.79 1.94 -5.72
CA ALA A 162 -18.43 2.38 -4.39
C ALA A 162 -19.42 3.40 -3.79
N PRO A 163 -20.62 2.94 -3.38
CA PRO A 163 -21.66 3.82 -2.83
C PRO A 163 -21.27 4.45 -1.48
N ASP A 164 -20.35 3.82 -0.74
CA ASP A 164 -19.92 4.16 0.63
C ASP A 164 -18.64 5.01 0.71
N VAL A 165 -18.02 5.38 -0.42
CA VAL A 165 -16.73 6.10 -0.41
C VAL A 165 -16.82 7.53 0.12
N GLU A 166 -17.97 8.20 -0.04
CA GLU A 166 -18.20 9.54 0.52
C GLU A 166 -18.21 9.53 2.06
N GLU A 167 -18.65 8.44 2.68
CA GLU A 167 -18.85 8.34 4.13
C GLU A 167 -17.56 7.98 4.89
N ALA A 168 -16.58 7.37 4.21
CA ALA A 168 -15.31 6.97 4.83
C ALA A 168 -14.30 8.12 4.95
N ASP A 169 -14.28 9.05 3.97
CA ASP A 169 -13.27 10.11 3.90
C ASP A 169 -13.63 11.34 4.79
N SER A 170 -14.89 11.51 5.18
CA SER A 170 -15.34 12.64 6.03
C SER A 170 -14.84 12.57 7.47
N ASP A 171 -14.63 11.37 8.01
CA ASP A 171 -14.13 11.19 9.37
C ASP A 171 -12.64 11.57 9.48
N ASP A 172 -11.89 11.45 8.38
CA ASP A 172 -10.41 11.51 8.33
C ASP A 172 -9.82 12.85 7.87
N ARG A 173 -10.63 13.80 7.37
CA ARG A 173 -10.22 15.18 7.03
C ARG A 173 -10.50 16.20 8.12
#